data_AF-A0A368KNL5-F1
#
_entry.id   AF-A0A368KNL5-F1
#
_cell.length_a   1.000
_cell.length_b   1.000
_cell.length_c   1.000
_cell.angle_alpha   90.00
_cell.angle_beta   90.00
_cell.angle_gamma   90.00
#
_symmetry.space_group_name_H-M   'P 1'
#
loop_
_entity.id
_entity.type
_entity.pdbx_description
1 polymer ?
#
loop_
_entity_poly.entity_id
_entity_poly.type
_entity_poly.pdbx_seq_one_letter_code
_entity_poly.pdbx_strand_id
1 'polypeptide(L)'
;MASELKSLIEATRDSSRALPQLLPIYRQAILSDDYKVRHFAVDSMLLRAGIAHEVEWKTFVEQLLPEEEYLLYVAQLGRDHGPIQGIEIAPDSVKIERRQKLVLWLIDHYPKSRIHQRTEGHLNLPDDKVVYEVGKSMWFKKMLEFPVDVDVLANAASFLRVHDPLLCEGFLLTCIKLEPNSQIWQRRLADLRECNSSNTESTDERDD
;
A
#
# COMPACT_ATOMS: atom_id res chain seq x y z
N MET A 1 -21.86 -6.25 -21.15
CA MET A 1 -20.81 -7.21 -20.80
C MET A 1 -19.68 -7.26 -21.83
N ALA A 2 -19.90 -7.68 -23.08
CA ALA A 2 -18.80 -7.79 -24.06
C ALA A 2 -18.27 -6.45 -24.63
N SER A 3 -19.04 -5.35 -24.57
CA SER A 3 -18.68 -4.08 -25.22
C SER A 3 -17.64 -3.26 -24.45
N GLU A 4 -17.75 -3.17 -23.12
CA GLU A 4 -16.83 -2.39 -22.27
C GLU A 4 -15.44 -3.03 -22.23
N LEU A 5 -15.36 -4.34 -21.98
CA LEU A 5 -14.10 -5.09 -22.01
C LEU A 5 -13.44 -5.01 -23.39
N LYS A 6 -14.22 -5.12 -24.47
CA LYS A 6 -13.71 -5.00 -25.84
C LYS A 6 -13.19 -3.60 -26.14
N SER A 7 -13.90 -2.55 -25.71
CA SER A 7 -13.47 -1.16 -25.87
C SER A 7 -12.19 -0.87 -25.11
N LEU A 8 -12.06 -1.42 -23.90
CA LEU A 8 -10.85 -1.33 -23.09
C LEU A 8 -9.69 -2.09 -23.74
N ILE A 9 -9.90 -3.33 -24.21
CA ILE A 9 -8.88 -4.11 -24.94
C ILE A 9 -8.42 -3.37 -26.20
N GLU A 10 -9.32 -2.77 -26.96
CA GLU A 10 -8.99 -2.01 -28.16
C GLU A 10 -8.20 -0.74 -27.82
N ALA A 11 -8.59 -0.02 -26.77
CA ALA A 11 -7.87 1.16 -26.29
C ALA A 11 -6.47 0.81 -25.75
N THR A 12 -6.30 -0.33 -25.09
CA THR A 12 -5.01 -0.74 -24.51
C THR A 12 -4.07 -1.39 -25.52
N ARG A 13 -4.59 -2.01 -26.60
CA ARG A 13 -3.78 -2.54 -27.71
C ARG A 13 -3.16 -1.46 -28.59
N ASP A 14 -3.77 -0.29 -28.64
CA ASP A 14 -3.23 0.84 -29.39
C ASP A 14 -2.02 1.43 -28.66
N SER A 15 -0.83 0.93 -28.98
CA SER A 15 0.46 1.37 -28.41
C SER A 15 0.82 2.82 -28.74
N SER A 16 0.12 3.46 -29.68
CA SER A 16 0.33 4.87 -30.02
C SER A 16 -0.28 5.85 -29.02
N ARG A 17 -1.21 5.39 -28.17
CA ARG A 17 -1.82 6.22 -27.12
C ARG A 17 -0.89 6.38 -25.93
N ALA A 18 -0.63 7.63 -25.57
CA ALA A 18 0.09 7.95 -24.35
C ALA A 18 -0.72 7.54 -23.12
N LEU A 19 -0.04 7.13 -22.05
CA LEU A 19 -0.67 6.67 -20.80
C LEU A 19 -1.71 7.66 -20.22
N PRO A 20 -1.50 9.00 -20.25
CA PRO A 20 -2.49 9.98 -19.80
C PRO A 20 -3.82 9.94 -20.57
N GLN A 21 -3.80 9.58 -21.85
CA GLN A 21 -5.01 9.52 -22.68
C GLN A 21 -5.88 8.31 -22.32
N LEU A 22 -5.30 7.31 -21.66
CA LEU A 22 -5.99 6.07 -21.27
C LEU A 22 -6.53 6.13 -19.84
N LEU A 23 -6.12 7.12 -19.05
CA LEU A 23 -6.52 7.27 -17.66
C LEU A 23 -8.04 7.30 -17.44
N PRO A 24 -8.83 8.07 -18.21
CA PRO A 24 -10.28 8.08 -18.03
C PRO A 24 -10.89 6.69 -18.26
N ILE A 25 -10.37 5.95 -19.24
CA ILE A 25 -10.82 4.61 -19.60
C ILE A 25 -10.44 3.61 -18.49
N TYR A 26 -9.20 3.69 -17.99
CA TYR A 26 -8.76 2.85 -16.87
C TYR A 26 -9.57 3.11 -15.61
N ARG A 27 -9.85 4.36 -15.27
CA ARG A 27 -10.69 4.70 -14.11
C ARG A 27 -12.08 4.11 -14.21
N GLN A 28 -12.75 4.37 -15.33
CA GLN A 28 -14.09 3.86 -15.56
C GLN A 28 -14.11 2.32 -15.50
N ALA A 29 -13.08 1.67 -16.06
CA ALA A 29 -12.98 0.23 -16.04
C ALA A 29 -12.63 -0.36 -14.66
N ILE A 30 -11.80 0.32 -13.86
CA ILE A 30 -11.46 -0.07 -12.48
C ILE A 30 -12.67 0.02 -11.55
N LEU A 31 -13.60 0.94 -11.83
CA LEU A 31 -14.85 1.09 -11.09
C LEU A 31 -16.01 0.27 -11.69
N SER A 32 -15.79 -0.50 -12.76
CA SER A 32 -16.85 -1.33 -13.37
C SER A 32 -17.35 -2.36 -12.38
N ASP A 33 -18.65 -2.70 -12.38
CA ASP A 33 -19.18 -3.81 -11.59
C ASP A 33 -18.70 -5.18 -12.10
N ASP A 34 -18.20 -5.25 -13.33
CA ASP A 34 -17.63 -6.46 -13.92
C ASP A 34 -16.17 -6.67 -13.49
N TYR A 35 -15.96 -7.70 -12.67
CA TYR A 35 -14.64 -8.09 -12.17
C TYR A 35 -13.60 -8.32 -13.28
N LYS A 36 -13.99 -8.86 -14.45
CA LYS A 36 -13.05 -9.11 -15.56
C LYS A 36 -12.59 -7.79 -16.20
N VAL A 37 -13.47 -6.80 -16.27
CA VAL A 37 -13.17 -5.46 -16.77
C VAL A 37 -12.22 -4.75 -15.80
N ARG A 38 -12.53 -4.77 -14.49
CA ARG A 38 -11.64 -4.20 -13.46
C ARG A 38 -10.25 -4.80 -13.50
N HIS A 39 -10.17 -6.13 -13.55
CA HIS A 39 -8.92 -6.88 -13.56
C HIS A 39 -8.07 -6.55 -14.79
N PHE A 40 -8.66 -6.59 -15.99
CA PHE A 40 -7.93 -6.29 -17.21
C PHE A 40 -7.44 -4.83 -17.24
N ALA A 41 -8.22 -3.91 -16.67
CA ALA A 41 -7.84 -2.50 -16.56
C ALA A 41 -6.59 -2.31 -15.71
N VAL A 42 -6.54 -2.91 -14.51
CA VAL A 42 -5.39 -2.81 -13.61
C VAL A 42 -4.16 -3.47 -14.23
N ASP A 43 -4.27 -4.67 -14.78
CA ASP A 43 -3.12 -5.37 -15.41
C ASP A 43 -2.56 -4.58 -16.58
N SER A 44 -3.44 -4.10 -17.46
CA SER A 44 -3.03 -3.31 -18.63
C SER A 44 -2.38 -2.00 -18.21
N MET A 45 -2.92 -1.36 -17.17
CA MET A 45 -2.36 -0.13 -16.61
C MET A 45 -0.98 -0.36 -15.98
N LEU A 46 -0.80 -1.41 -15.18
CA LEU A 46 0.47 -1.76 -14.54
C LEU A 46 1.53 -2.22 -15.56
N LEU A 47 1.14 -3.02 -16.56
CA LEU A 47 2.02 -3.45 -17.65
C LEU A 47 2.53 -2.24 -18.42
N ARG A 48 1.62 -1.30 -18.74
CA ARG A 48 1.94 -0.10 -19.50
C ARG A 48 2.74 0.89 -18.66
N ALA A 49 2.49 0.98 -17.36
CA ALA A 49 3.29 1.74 -16.41
C ALA A 49 4.74 1.22 -16.32
N GLY A 50 4.94 -0.10 -16.33
CA GLY A 50 6.27 -0.71 -16.33
C GLY A 50 7.05 -0.52 -17.65
N ILE A 51 6.37 -0.10 -18.71
CA ILE A 51 6.95 0.17 -20.04
C ILE A 51 7.02 1.68 -20.34
N ALA A 52 6.29 2.51 -19.59
CA ALA A 52 6.18 3.95 -19.81
C ALA A 52 7.48 4.68 -19.48
N HIS A 53 7.76 5.76 -20.23
CA HIS A 53 8.89 6.64 -19.92
C HIS A 53 8.63 7.39 -18.59
N GLU A 54 9.68 7.75 -17.84
CA GLU A 54 9.57 8.38 -16.51
C GLU A 54 8.62 9.60 -16.49
N VAL A 55 8.64 10.40 -17.55
CA VAL A 55 7.78 11.58 -17.74
C VAL A 55 6.30 11.19 -17.91
N GLU A 56 6.02 10.11 -18.63
CA GLU A 56 4.65 9.61 -18.83
C GLU A 56 4.10 8.99 -17.55
N TRP A 57 4.95 8.26 -16.82
CA TRP A 57 4.62 7.72 -15.51
C TRP A 57 4.30 8.83 -14.50
N LYS A 58 5.16 9.85 -14.42
CA LYS A 58 4.93 11.01 -13.56
C LYS A 58 3.62 11.72 -13.89
N THR A 59 3.38 12.00 -15.17
CA THR A 59 2.14 12.63 -15.64
C THR A 59 0.91 11.77 -15.31
N PHE A 60 1.03 10.46 -15.48
CA PHE A 60 -0.02 9.51 -15.13
C PHE A 60 -0.33 9.53 -13.63
N VAL A 61 0.70 9.46 -12.79
CA VAL A 61 0.59 9.51 -11.32
C VAL A 61 -0.01 10.84 -10.85
N GLU A 62 0.43 11.97 -11.39
CA GLU A 62 -0.09 13.30 -11.06
C GLU A 62 -1.57 13.45 -11.43
N GLN A 63 -1.99 12.76 -12.50
CA GLN A 63 -3.37 12.81 -12.91
C GLN A 63 -4.26 11.88 -12.10
N LEU A 64 -3.75 10.78 -11.51
CA LEU A 64 -4.49 9.89 -10.60
C LEU A 64 -5.09 10.70 -9.44
N LEU A 65 -6.38 11.02 -9.53
CA LEU A 65 -7.13 11.60 -8.43
C LEU A 65 -7.25 10.50 -7.37
N PRO A 66 -6.79 10.75 -6.12
CA PRO A 66 -6.76 9.74 -5.08
C PRO A 66 -8.15 9.60 -4.46
N GLU A 67 -9.08 9.06 -5.23
CA GLU A 67 -10.28 8.49 -4.61
C GLU A 67 -9.81 7.25 -3.84
N GLU A 68 -10.06 7.24 -2.53
CA GLU A 68 -9.60 6.19 -1.60
C GLU A 68 -9.96 4.79 -2.13
N GLU A 69 -11.15 4.67 -2.72
CA GLU A 69 -11.66 3.46 -3.36
C GLU A 69 -10.79 3.00 -4.55
N TYR A 70 -10.31 3.91 -5.40
CA TYR A 70 -9.42 3.60 -6.51
C TYR A 70 -8.06 3.07 -6.03
N LEU A 71 -7.46 3.69 -5.02
CA LEU A 71 -6.19 3.24 -4.44
C LEU A 71 -6.33 1.85 -3.80
N LEU A 72 -7.45 1.62 -3.12
CA LEU A 72 -7.78 0.32 -2.54
C LEU A 72 -7.94 -0.76 -3.62
N TYR A 73 -8.62 -0.47 -4.74
CA TYR A 73 -8.76 -1.42 -5.84
C TYR A 73 -7.44 -1.74 -6.53
N VAL A 74 -6.61 -0.74 -6.81
CA VAL A 74 -5.29 -0.95 -7.42
C VAL A 74 -4.39 -1.81 -6.53
N ALA A 75 -4.45 -1.60 -5.22
CA ALA A 75 -3.65 -2.36 -4.27
C ALA A 75 -4.19 -3.78 -4.02
N GLN A 76 -5.52 -3.92 -3.91
CA GLN A 76 -6.18 -5.21 -3.74
C GLN A 76 -5.99 -6.10 -4.98
N LEU A 77 -6.08 -5.55 -6.19
CA LEU A 77 -5.81 -6.27 -7.44
C LEU A 77 -4.31 -6.57 -7.61
N GLY A 78 -3.42 -5.67 -7.15
CA GLY A 78 -1.98 -5.93 -7.06
C GLY A 78 -1.62 -7.10 -6.14
N ARG A 79 -2.41 -7.32 -5.08
CA ARG A 79 -2.31 -8.47 -4.17
C ARG A 79 -2.94 -9.74 -4.74
N ASP A 80 -4.19 -9.67 -5.17
CA ASP A 80 -4.97 -10.86 -5.53
C ASP A 80 -4.51 -11.44 -6.88
N HIS A 81 -3.95 -10.61 -7.79
CA HIS A 81 -3.77 -10.97 -9.21
C HIS A 81 -2.37 -10.72 -9.79
N GLY A 82 -1.32 -10.70 -8.99
CA GLY A 82 -0.08 -11.28 -9.51
C GLY A 82 -0.40 -12.72 -9.95
N PRO A 83 -0.26 -13.11 -11.23
CA PRO A 83 -1.11 -14.16 -11.81
C PRO A 83 -0.94 -15.48 -11.05
N ILE A 84 -2.09 -16.04 -10.65
CA ILE A 84 -2.34 -17.39 -10.15
C ILE A 84 -2.02 -17.63 -8.66
N GLN A 85 -3.06 -18.01 -7.91
CA GLN A 85 -2.99 -18.69 -6.63
C GLN A 85 -2.14 -19.96 -6.75
N GLY A 86 -1.05 -20.01 -5.99
CA GLY A 86 -0.08 -21.10 -5.96
C GLY A 86 1.34 -20.54 -6.11
N ILE A 87 2.20 -20.82 -5.13
CA ILE A 87 3.62 -20.41 -5.02
C ILE A 87 3.81 -19.16 -4.13
N GLU A 88 3.61 -19.36 -2.82
CA GLU A 88 3.96 -18.47 -1.71
C GLU A 88 5.45 -18.54 -1.29
N ILE A 89 6.37 -19.15 -2.06
CA ILE A 89 7.63 -19.63 -1.46
C ILE A 89 8.90 -19.41 -2.33
N ALA A 90 9.16 -18.17 -2.78
CA ALA A 90 10.47 -17.83 -3.35
C ALA A 90 10.85 -16.34 -3.10
N PRO A 91 11.94 -16.05 -2.36
CA PRO A 91 12.39 -14.68 -2.03
C PRO A 91 12.68 -13.79 -3.26
N ASP A 92 13.03 -14.39 -4.40
CA ASP A 92 13.47 -13.69 -5.61
C ASP A 92 12.35 -13.49 -6.65
N SER A 93 11.08 -13.65 -6.27
CA SER A 93 10.00 -13.49 -7.24
C SER A 93 9.81 -12.02 -7.63
N VAL A 94 9.64 -11.77 -8.94
CA VAL A 94 9.27 -10.45 -9.51
C VAL A 94 8.02 -9.85 -8.84
N LYS A 95 7.20 -10.68 -8.18
CA LYS A 95 6.00 -10.29 -7.43
C LYS A 95 6.33 -9.63 -6.08
N ILE A 96 7.33 -10.13 -5.35
CA ILE A 96 7.80 -9.54 -4.08
C ILE A 96 8.36 -8.14 -4.36
N GLU A 97 9.21 -8.01 -5.37
CA GLU A 97 9.80 -6.72 -5.75
C GLU A 97 8.74 -5.68 -6.14
N ARG A 98 7.68 -6.09 -6.84
CA ARG A 98 6.55 -5.20 -7.21
C ARG A 98 5.75 -4.75 -5.99
N ARG A 99 5.44 -5.66 -5.05
CA ARG A 99 4.77 -5.29 -3.78
C ARG A 99 5.63 -4.28 -3.01
N GLN A 100 6.90 -4.59 -2.81
CA GLN A 100 7.86 -3.73 -2.12
C GLN A 100 7.88 -2.32 -2.72
N LYS A 101 8.02 -2.23 -4.06
CA LYS A 101 7.99 -0.94 -4.78
C LYS A 101 6.67 -0.20 -4.59
N LEU A 102 5.53 -0.89 -4.65
CA LEU A 102 4.21 -0.28 -4.43
C LEU A 102 4.09 0.30 -3.02
N VAL A 103 4.50 -0.44 -1.99
CA VAL A 103 4.45 0.04 -0.60
C VAL A 103 5.31 1.29 -0.43
N LEU A 104 6.56 1.27 -0.90
CA LEU A 104 7.43 2.45 -0.82
C LEU A 104 6.85 3.64 -1.60
N TRP A 105 6.29 3.40 -2.79
CA TRP A 105 5.65 4.45 -3.58
C TRP A 105 4.43 5.06 -2.87
N LEU A 106 3.60 4.23 -2.22
CA LEU A 106 2.46 4.68 -1.42
C LEU A 106 2.89 5.52 -0.21
N ILE A 107 4.01 5.18 0.43
CA ILE A 107 4.57 5.99 1.54
C ILE A 107 4.99 7.36 1.03
N ASP A 108 5.65 7.40 -0.14
CA ASP A 108 6.16 8.67 -0.67
C ASP A 108 5.05 9.60 -1.17
N HIS A 109 4.10 9.07 -1.92
CA HIS A 109 3.12 9.88 -2.65
C HIS A 109 1.79 10.02 -1.91
N TYR A 110 1.41 9.02 -1.11
CA TYR A 110 0.11 8.96 -0.45
C TYR A 110 0.21 8.60 1.04
N PRO A 111 1.01 9.35 1.85
CA PRO A 111 1.27 9.00 3.25
C PRO A 111 0.03 9.06 4.15
N LYS A 112 -1.03 9.77 3.74
CA LYS A 112 -2.30 9.86 4.48
C LYS A 112 -3.28 8.75 4.15
N SER A 113 -3.02 7.96 3.11
CA SER A 113 -3.98 6.96 2.63
C SER A 113 -4.18 5.85 3.66
N ARG A 114 -5.44 5.46 3.90
CA ARG A 114 -5.78 4.37 4.82
C ARG A 114 -5.31 3.00 4.36
N ILE A 115 -4.83 2.90 3.11
CA ILE A 115 -4.20 1.69 2.58
C ILE A 115 -3.03 1.19 3.44
N HIS A 116 -2.32 2.10 4.11
CA HIS A 116 -1.21 1.81 5.03
C HIS A 116 -1.64 1.13 6.33
N GLN A 117 -2.94 1.13 6.62
CA GLN A 117 -3.54 0.41 7.74
C GLN A 117 -4.13 -0.93 7.30
N ARG A 118 -4.01 -1.24 6.01
CA ARG A 118 -4.39 -2.52 5.44
C ARG A 118 -3.15 -3.28 5.06
N THR A 119 -3.35 -4.57 4.95
CA THR A 119 -2.31 -5.54 4.66
C THR A 119 -1.66 -5.35 3.27
N GLU A 120 -2.25 -4.58 2.36
CA GLU A 120 -1.67 -4.16 1.07
C GLU A 120 -0.59 -3.08 1.23
N GLY A 121 -0.69 -2.24 2.27
CA GLY A 121 0.31 -1.23 2.60
C GLY A 121 1.45 -1.75 3.48
N HIS A 122 1.49 -3.06 3.75
CA HIS A 122 2.44 -3.68 4.65
C HIS A 122 3.50 -4.48 3.88
N LEU A 123 4.69 -4.55 4.47
CA LEU A 123 5.77 -5.44 4.04
C LEU A 123 5.70 -6.75 4.84
N ASN A 124 6.12 -7.84 4.22
CA ASN A 124 6.16 -9.16 4.84
C ASN A 124 7.60 -9.43 5.33
N LEU A 125 7.79 -9.39 6.65
CA LEU A 125 9.06 -9.79 7.27
C LEU A 125 9.05 -11.27 7.66
N PRO A 126 10.21 -11.96 7.58
CA PRO A 126 11.56 -11.41 7.41
C PRO A 126 11.98 -11.09 5.97
N ASP A 127 11.22 -11.53 4.96
CA ASP A 127 11.59 -11.46 3.54
C ASP A 127 11.90 -10.02 3.05
N ASP A 128 11.23 -9.02 3.62
CA ASP A 128 11.36 -7.63 3.22
C ASP A 128 12.35 -6.80 4.06
N LYS A 129 13.27 -7.41 4.84
CA LYS A 129 14.08 -6.68 5.85
C LYS A 129 14.81 -5.45 5.31
N VAL A 130 15.41 -5.56 4.13
CA VAL A 130 16.13 -4.43 3.51
C VAL A 130 15.17 -3.31 3.11
N VAL A 131 14.02 -3.66 2.53
CA VAL A 131 12.99 -2.71 2.09
C VAL A 131 12.28 -2.08 3.29
N TYR A 132 12.15 -2.81 4.39
CA TYR A 132 11.59 -2.31 5.64
C TYR A 132 12.38 -1.13 6.19
N GLU A 133 13.71 -1.23 6.24
CA GLU A 133 14.56 -0.11 6.70
C GLU A 133 14.44 1.13 5.79
N VAL A 134 14.27 0.93 4.49
CA VAL A 134 13.98 2.01 3.54
C VAL A 134 12.62 2.63 3.85
N GLY A 135 11.58 1.83 3.98
CA GLY A 135 10.22 2.29 4.30
C GLY A 135 10.14 3.03 5.64
N LYS A 136 10.83 2.52 6.67
CA LYS A 136 10.99 3.17 7.97
C LYS A 136 11.63 4.56 7.86
N SER A 137 12.73 4.64 7.11
CA SER A 137 13.41 5.92 6.84
C SER A 137 12.51 6.91 6.10
N MET A 138 11.70 6.43 5.16
CA MET A 138 10.72 7.23 4.44
C MET A 138 9.60 7.74 5.36
N TRP A 139 9.07 6.90 6.25
CA TRP A 139 8.08 7.33 7.25
C TRP A 139 8.61 8.41 8.18
N PHE A 140 9.85 8.28 8.67
CA PHE A 140 10.48 9.34 9.46
C PHE A 140 10.58 10.65 8.68
N LYS A 141 10.95 10.61 7.39
CA LYS A 141 10.95 11.79 6.52
C LYS A 141 9.55 12.39 6.40
N LYS A 142 8.51 11.58 6.17
CA LYS A 142 7.12 12.05 6.09
C LYS A 142 6.63 12.67 7.38
N MET A 143 7.07 12.18 8.54
CA MET A 143 6.73 12.82 9.81
C MET A 143 7.39 14.18 10.01
N LEU A 144 8.61 14.38 9.50
CA LEU A 144 9.23 15.70 9.51
C LEU A 144 8.51 16.66 8.55
N GLU A 145 8.00 16.15 7.42
CA GLU A 145 7.18 16.91 6.48
C GLU A 145 5.77 17.23 7.02
N PHE A 146 5.18 16.31 7.81
CA PHE A 146 3.80 16.39 8.31
C PHE A 146 3.72 16.12 9.84
N PRO A 147 4.33 16.95 10.69
CA PRO A 147 4.55 16.63 12.12
C PRO A 147 3.29 16.64 12.99
N VAL A 148 2.19 17.22 12.50
CA VAL A 148 0.91 17.33 13.21
C VAL A 148 -0.22 16.61 12.48
N ASP A 149 0.09 15.87 11.42
CA ASP A 149 -0.90 15.14 10.64
C ASP A 149 -1.13 13.76 11.26
N VAL A 150 -2.29 13.60 11.88
CA VAL A 150 -2.64 12.39 12.63
C VAL A 150 -2.76 11.18 11.71
N ASP A 151 -3.19 11.34 10.46
CA ASP A 151 -3.29 10.23 9.51
C ASP A 151 -1.90 9.72 9.14
N VAL A 152 -0.94 10.62 8.88
CA VAL A 152 0.47 10.25 8.61
C VAL A 152 1.08 9.53 9.82
N LEU A 153 0.90 10.07 11.03
CA LEU A 153 1.41 9.46 12.26
C LEU A 153 0.80 8.09 12.52
N ALA A 154 -0.51 7.94 12.33
CA ALA A 154 -1.22 6.68 12.50
C ALA A 154 -0.77 5.62 11.48
N ASN A 155 -0.53 6.02 10.23
CA ASN A 155 -0.05 5.13 9.17
C ASN A 155 1.40 4.69 9.44
N ALA A 156 2.27 5.61 9.86
CA ALA A 156 3.63 5.27 10.28
C ALA A 156 3.63 4.32 11.49
N ALA A 157 2.76 4.56 12.48
CA ALA A 157 2.61 3.66 13.63
C ALA A 157 2.16 2.26 13.19
N SER A 158 1.21 2.16 12.24
CA SER A 158 0.76 0.89 11.67
C SER A 158 1.91 0.10 11.06
N PHE A 159 2.76 0.76 10.25
CA PHE A 159 3.92 0.15 9.61
C PHE A 159 4.95 -0.38 10.61
N LEU A 160 5.16 0.34 11.72
CA LEU A 160 6.16 -0.02 12.75
C LEU A 160 5.65 -1.05 13.77
N ARG A 161 4.33 -1.28 13.84
CA ARG A 161 3.67 -2.02 14.91
C ARG A 161 4.34 -3.35 15.27
N VAL A 162 4.69 -4.15 14.27
CA VAL A 162 5.17 -5.53 14.49
C VAL A 162 6.66 -5.58 14.82
N HIS A 163 7.47 -4.72 14.20
CA HIS A 163 8.94 -4.87 14.23
C HIS A 163 9.65 -3.80 15.05
N ASP A 164 8.99 -2.67 15.27
CA ASP A 164 9.50 -1.55 16.06
C ASP A 164 8.41 -1.06 17.03
N PRO A 165 7.93 -1.90 17.96
CA PRO A 165 6.79 -1.58 18.83
C PRO A 165 7.03 -0.34 19.71
N LEU A 166 8.27 -0.09 20.14
CA LEU A 166 8.61 1.12 20.93
C LEU A 166 8.43 2.41 20.10
N LEU A 167 8.80 2.38 18.81
CA LEU A 167 8.58 3.52 17.92
C LEU A 167 7.09 3.68 17.60
N CYS A 168 6.38 2.58 17.38
CA CYS A 168 4.92 2.57 17.21
C CYS A 168 4.23 3.24 18.41
N GLU A 169 4.61 2.86 19.63
CA GLU A 169 4.09 3.47 20.86
C GLU A 169 4.34 4.98 20.92
N GLY A 170 5.58 5.42 20.62
CA GLY A 170 5.91 6.84 20.57
C GLY A 170 5.02 7.64 19.62
N PHE A 171 4.68 7.05 18.47
CA PHE A 171 3.79 7.70 17.48
C PHE A 171 2.34 7.71 17.95
N LEU A 172 1.83 6.61 18.51
CA LEU A 172 0.47 6.56 19.07
C LEU A 172 0.28 7.55 20.23
N LEU A 173 1.28 7.70 21.10
CA LEU A 173 1.29 8.73 22.14
C LEU A 173 1.24 10.14 21.55
N THR A 174 1.89 10.37 20.40
CA THR A 174 1.82 11.65 19.69
C THR A 174 0.42 11.89 19.12
N CYS A 175 -0.21 10.87 18.53
CA CYS A 175 -1.61 10.96 18.09
C CYS A 175 -2.56 11.29 19.25
N ILE A 176 -2.37 10.68 20.43
CA ILE A 176 -3.17 10.99 21.64
C ILE A 176 -2.97 12.45 22.07
N LYS A 177 -1.74 12.97 22.02
CA LYS A 177 -1.48 14.38 22.37
C LYS A 177 -2.20 15.34 21.42
N LEU A 178 -2.25 15.01 20.12
CA LEU A 178 -2.93 15.82 19.11
C LEU A 178 -4.46 15.69 19.18
N GLU A 179 -4.96 14.50 19.49
CA GLU A 179 -6.39 14.19 19.58
C GLU A 179 -6.74 13.47 20.91
N PRO A 180 -6.73 14.19 22.04
CA PRO A 180 -6.85 13.57 23.38
C PRO A 180 -8.20 12.90 23.64
N ASN A 181 -9.25 13.34 22.95
CA ASN A 181 -10.60 12.78 23.09
C ASN A 181 -10.85 11.58 22.18
N SER A 182 -9.88 11.20 21.35
CA SER A 182 -10.04 10.12 20.38
C SER A 182 -9.79 8.76 21.02
N GLN A 183 -10.87 8.03 21.28
CA GLN A 183 -10.79 6.69 21.88
C GLN A 183 -10.03 5.68 21.02
N ILE A 184 -9.96 5.89 19.70
CA ILE A 184 -9.29 4.96 18.79
C ILE A 184 -7.79 4.88 19.07
N TRP A 185 -7.14 6.00 19.40
CA TRP A 185 -5.71 6.02 19.71
C TRP A 185 -5.40 5.36 21.05
N GLN A 186 -6.25 5.60 22.04
CA GLN A 186 -6.14 4.95 23.35
C GLN A 186 -6.26 3.43 23.23
N ARG A 187 -7.23 2.94 22.43
CA ARG A 187 -7.40 1.51 22.17
C ARG A 187 -6.20 0.92 21.43
N ARG A 188 -5.76 1.54 20.32
CA ARG A 188 -4.57 1.06 19.57
C ARG A 188 -3.31 0.97 20.44
N LEU A 189 -3.12 1.91 21.36
CA LEU A 189 -2.00 1.89 22.30
C LEU A 189 -2.13 0.76 23.33
N ALA A 190 -3.33 0.53 23.85
CA ALA A 190 -3.60 -0.58 24.76
C ALA A 190 -3.34 -1.94 24.05
N ASP A 191 -3.90 -2.12 22.85
CA ASP A 191 -3.72 -3.32 22.03
C ASP A 191 -2.23 -3.61 21.76
N LEU A 192 -1.44 -2.58 21.43
CA LEU A 192 0.00 -2.71 21.21
C LEU A 192 0.72 -3.23 22.46
N ARG A 193 0.40 -2.66 23.62
CA ARG A 193 1.04 -3.03 24.90
C ARG A 193 0.67 -4.45 25.32
N GLU A 194 -0.60 -4.83 25.17
CA GLU A 194 -1.07 -6.19 25.45
C GLU A 194 -0.35 -7.23 24.57
N CYS A 195 -0.27 -6.99 23.25
CA CYS A 195 0.46 -7.87 22.34
C CYS A 195 1.95 -8.03 22.71
N ASN A 196 2.60 -6.97 23.20
CA ASN A 196 4.01 -7.03 23.59
C ASN A 196 4.22 -7.82 24.89
N SER A 197 3.33 -7.67 25.87
CA SER A 197 3.41 -8.41 27.14
C SER A 197 3.24 -9.92 26.95
N SER A 198 2.31 -10.35 26.08
CA SER A 198 2.12 -11.78 25.79
C SER A 198 3.30 -12.42 25.05
N ASN A 199 4.04 -11.65 24.24
CA ASN A 199 5.22 -12.17 23.56
C ASN A 199 6.39 -12.38 24.52
N THR A 200 6.57 -11.52 25.53
CA THR A 200 7.64 -11.66 26.53
C THR A 200 7.45 -12.87 27.45
N GLU A 201 6.21 -13.20 27.82
CA GLU A 201 5.92 -14.36 28.69
C GLU A 201 6.13 -15.71 27.99
N SER A 202 5.98 -15.77 26.66
CA SER A 202 6.15 -17.01 25.88
C SER A 202 7.61 -17.46 25.69
N THR A 203 8.58 -16.59 26.00
CA THR A 203 10.01 -16.85 25.85
C THR A 203 10.69 -17.43 27.10
N ASP A 204 10.03 -17.39 28.26
CA ASP A 204 10.61 -17.82 29.54
C ASP A 204 10.29 -19.29 29.92
N GLU A 205 9.47 -20.01 29.14
CA GLU A 205 9.11 -21.43 29.42
C GLU A 205 9.85 -22.47 28.53
N ARG A 206 10.97 -22.09 27.91
CA ARG A 206 11.82 -23.01 27.12
C ARG A 206 13.27 -23.01 27.55
N ASP A 207 13.52 -23.05 28.85
CA ASP A 207 14.82 -23.43 29.41
C ASP A 207 14.56 -24.13 30.76
N ASP A 208 14.09 -25.37 30.70
CA ASP A 208 14.17 -26.37 31.78
C ASP A 208 14.36 -27.78 31.18
#